data_AF-A0A0E9SV87-F1
#
_entry.id   AF-A0A0E9SV87-F1
#
_cell.length_a   1.000
_cell.length_b   1.000
_cell.length_c   1.000
_cell.angle_alpha   90.00
_cell.angle_beta   90.00
_cell.angle_gamma   90.00
#
_symmetry.space_group_name_H-M   'P 1'
#
loop_
_entity.id
_entity.type
_entity.pdbx_description
1 polymer ?
#
loop_
_entity_poly.entity_id
_entity_poly.type
_entity_poly.pdbx_seq_one_letter_code
_entity_poly.pdbx_strand_id
1 'polypeptide(L)' 'MKQNLVVSVKDNGQPSLSTTCAVYLLISDNLAELPELKDTSYEENSSKLTSYLIIALVAVFHYFFLYVSSSSLWS' A
#
# COMPACT_ATOMS: atom_id res chain seq x y z
N MET A 1 -5.05 -0.50 -25.77
CA MET A 1 -5.85 0.73 -25.61
C MET A 1 -6.38 0.86 -24.18
N LYS A 2 -6.49 2.07 -23.63
CA LYS A 2 -7.05 2.32 -22.29
C LYS A 2 -8.42 2.98 -22.40
N GLN A 3 -9.42 2.45 -21.73
CA GLN A 3 -10.79 2.98 -21.68
C GLN A 3 -11.22 3.19 -20.23
N ASN A 4 -11.90 4.30 -19.96
CA ASN A 4 -12.45 4.62 -18.65
C ASN A 4 -13.97 4.56 -18.75
N LEU A 5 -14.59 3.55 -18.15
CA LEU A 5 -16.03 3.39 -18.10
C LEU A 5 -16.53 3.91 -16.74
N VAL A 6 -17.43 4.88 -16.75
CA VAL A 6 -18.05 5.40 -15.51
C VAL A 6 -19.48 4.87 -15.44
N VAL A 7 -19.76 4.08 -14.41
CA VAL A 7 -21.07 3.48 -14.16
C VAL A 7 -21.74 4.25 -13.04
N SER A 8 -22.93 4.81 -13.30
CA SER A 8 -23.75 5.46 -12.27
C SER A 8 -24.99 4.63 -12.01
N VAL A 9 -25.27 4.38 -10.73
CA VAL A 9 -26.47 3.70 -10.25
C VAL A 9 -27.27 4.72 -9.46
N LYS A 10 -28.56 4.84 -9.76
CA LYS A 10 -29.49 5.74 -9.10
C LYS A 10 -30.67 4.95 -8.55
N ASP A 11 -31.03 5.17 -7.29
CA ASP A 11 -32.23 4.56 -6.71
C ASP A 11 -33.50 5.31 -7.15
N ASN A 12 -34.68 4.76 -6.87
CA ASN A 12 -35.95 5.41 -7.18
C ASN A 12 -36.62 6.04 -5.95
N GLY A 13 -35.84 6.46 -4.95
CA GLY A 13 -36.34 7.06 -3.71
C GLY A 13 -36.78 8.52 -3.85
N GLN A 14 -37.42 9.07 -2.81
CA GLN A 14 -37.63 10.50 -2.64
C GLN A 14 -37.09 10.94 -1.26
N PRO A 15 -35.97 11.68 -1.21
CA PRO A 15 -35.11 12.05 -2.34
C PRO A 15 -34.35 10.85 -2.90
N SER A 16 -34.05 10.88 -4.20
CA SER A 16 -33.29 9.80 -4.85
C SER A 16 -31.79 9.98 -4.60
N LEU A 17 -31.10 8.88 -4.29
CA LEU A 17 -29.65 8.83 -4.13
C LEU A 17 -29.01 8.16 -5.36
N SER A 18 -27.78 8.55 -5.66
CA SER A 18 -26.97 7.91 -6.69
C SER A 18 -25.56 7.61 -6.20
N THR A 19 -24.96 6.58 -6.78
CA THR A 19 -23.56 6.20 -6.60
C THR A 19 -22.90 6.03 -7.95
N THR A 20 -21.61 6.31 -8.03
CA THR A 20 -20.85 6.23 -9.28
C THR A 20 -19.57 5.44 -9.03
N CYS A 21 -19.26 4.50 -9.93
CA CYS A 21 -18.06 3.69 -9.91
C CYS A 21 -17.30 3.85 -11.23
N ALA A 22 -15.98 3.99 -11.17
CA ALA A 22 -15.12 4.04 -12.34
C ALA A 22 -14.45 2.68 -12.58
N VAL A 23 -14.54 2.19 -13.81
CA VAL A 23 -13.93 0.94 -14.27
C VAL A 23 -12.89 1.27 -15.34
N TYR A 24 -11.65 0.87 -15.10
CA TYR A 24 -10.54 1.09 -16.02
C TYR A 24 -10.29 -0.19 -16.82
N LEU A 25 -10.50 -0.15 -18.14
CA LEU A 25 -10.25 -1.28 -19.03
C LEU A 25 -8.94 -1.05 -19.78
N LEU A 26 -8.06 -2.04 -19.70
CA LEU A 26 -6.85 -2.16 -20.52
C LEU A 26 -7.07 -3.29 -21.51
N ILE A 27 -7.20 -2.94 -22.79
CA ILE A 27 -7.35 -3.90 -23.89
C ILE A 27 -5.96 -4.12 -24.48
N SER A 28 -5.42 -5.33 -24.34
CA SER A 28 -4.13 -5.76 -24.90
C SER A 28 -4.30 -7.05 -25.68
N ASP A 29 -3.68 -7.13 -26.86
CA ASP A 29 -3.68 -8.34 -27.71
C ASP A 29 -2.61 -9.36 -27.27
N ASN A 30 -1.71 -8.95 -26.36
CA ASN A 30 -0.67 -9.80 -25.79
C ASN A 30 -0.67 -9.69 -24.26
N LEU A 31 -0.86 -10.82 -23.57
CA LEU A 31 -0.92 -10.89 -22.11
C LEU A 31 0.45 -10.61 -21.45
N ALA A 32 1.56 -10.82 -22.18
CA ALA A 32 2.91 -10.54 -21.69
C ALA A 32 3.23 -9.03 -21.61
N GLU A 33 2.40 -8.19 -22.21
CA GLU A 33 2.56 -6.73 -22.24
C GLU A 33 1.56 -6.01 -21.32
N LEU A 34 0.78 -6.76 -20.52
CA LEU A 34 -0.03 -6.15 -19.48
C LEU A 34 0.96 -5.46 -18.52
N PRO A 35 0.97 -4.13 -18.39
CA PRO A 35 1.69 -3.52 -17.29
C PRO A 35 1.04 -4.15 -16.08
N GLU A 36 1.84 -4.96 -15.35
CA GLU A 36 1.40 -5.58 -14.11
C GLU A 36 0.58 -4.51 -13.40
N LEU A 37 -0.68 -4.82 -13.08
CA LEU A 37 -1.46 -4.04 -12.15
C LEU A 37 -0.73 -4.18 -10.80
N LYS A 38 0.47 -3.61 -10.72
CA LYS A 38 1.17 -3.33 -9.50
C LYS A 38 0.29 -2.29 -8.88
N ASP A 39 -0.65 -2.79 -8.10
CA ASP A 39 -1.38 -2.03 -7.14
C ASP A 39 -0.34 -1.12 -6.49
N THR A 40 -0.42 0.16 -6.78
CA THR A 40 0.49 1.17 -6.22
C THR A 40 0.46 1.14 -4.70
N SER A 41 -0.59 0.54 -4.12
CA SER A 41 -0.67 0.19 -2.70
C SER A 41 0.39 -0.83 -2.25
N TYR A 42 0.76 -1.83 -3.06
CA TYR A 42 1.73 -2.85 -2.67
C TYR A 42 3.16 -2.30 -2.56
N GLU A 43 3.55 -1.42 -3.49
CA GLU A 43 4.85 -0.73 -3.47
C GLU A 43 4.92 0.32 -2.35
N GLU A 44 3.81 1.03 -2.05
CA GLU A 44 3.79 1.95 -0.91
C GLU A 44 3.84 1.21 0.43
N ASN A 45 3.13 0.09 0.57
CA ASN A 45 3.19 -0.73 1.77
C ASN A 45 4.56 -1.38 1.98
N SER A 46 5.23 -1.86 0.92
CA SER A 46 6.56 -2.45 1.04
C SER A 46 7.62 -1.41 1.51
N SER A 47 7.52 -0.16 1.03
CA SER A 47 8.40 0.93 1.46
C SER A 47 8.20 1.29 2.95
N LYS A 48 6.95 1.34 3.41
CA LYS A 48 6.59 1.56 4.83
C LYS A 48 7.07 0.41 5.71
N LEU A 49 6.83 -0.84 5.30
CA LEU A 49 7.29 -2.03 6.03
C LEU A 49 8.82 -2.08 6.15
N THR A 50 9.54 -1.75 5.07
CA THR A 50 11.01 -1.68 5.10
C THR A 50 11.49 -0.60 6.08
N SER A 51 10.83 0.55 6.10
CA SER A 51 11.12 1.63 7.03
C SER A 51 10.88 1.22 8.49
N TYR A 52 9.77 0.55 8.80
CA TYR A 52 9.50 0.02 10.14
C TYR A 52 10.53 -1.01 10.58
N LEU A 53 10.96 -1.90 9.69
CA LEU A 53 11.96 -2.90 10.00
C LEU A 53 13.32 -2.26 10.34
N ILE A 54 13.73 -1.23 9.60
CA ILE A 54 14.96 -0.47 9.89
C ILE A 54 14.86 0.20 11.27
N ILE A 55 13.74 0.85 11.58
CA ILE A 55 13.51 1.50 12.87
C ILE A 55 13.56 0.48 14.02
N ALA A 56 12.87 -0.65 13.88
CA ALA A 56 12.88 -1.72 14.87
C ALA A 56 14.29 -2.28 15.09
N LEU A 57 15.04 -2.50 14.01
CA LEU A 57 16.42 -2.98 14.08
C LEU A 57 17.32 -2.00 14.84
N VAL A 58 17.27 -0.71 14.50
CA VAL A 58 18.06 0.34 15.18
C VAL A 58 17.69 0.43 16.67
N ALA A 59 16.40 0.31 17.01
CA ALA A 59 15.93 0.35 18.39
C ALA A 59 16.44 -0.86 19.20
N VAL A 60 16.37 -2.07 18.64
CA VAL A 60 16.88 -3.30 19.29
C VAL A 60 18.40 -3.22 19.49
N PHE A 61 19.14 -2.74 18.49
CA PHE A 61 20.58 -2.53 18.62
C PHE A 61 20.93 -1.49 19.69
N HIS A 62 20.23 -0.36 19.73
CA HIS A 62 20.43 0.66 20.77
C HIS A 62 20.13 0.11 22.16
N TYR A 63 19.03 -0.62 22.32
CA TYR A 63 18.67 -1.24 23.60
C TYR A 63 19.74 -2.23 24.06
N PHE A 64 20.21 -3.11 23.16
CA PHE A 64 21.28 -4.04 23.46
C PHE A 64 22.57 -3.33 23.87
N PHE A 65 22.95 -2.27 23.16
CA PHE A 65 24.15 -1.49 23.49
C PHE A 65 24.03 -0.81 24.85
N LEU A 66 22.90 -0.18 25.16
CA LEU A 66 22.64 0.44 26.45
C LEU A 66 22.68 -0.60 27.58
N TYR A 67 22.09 -1.78 27.37
CA TYR A 67 22.13 -2.88 28.33
C TYR A 67 23.58 -3.33 28.60
N VAL A 68 24.36 -3.59 27.54
CA VAL A 68 25.76 -4.00 27.68
C VAL A 68 26.59 -2.93 28.37
N SER A 69 26.49 -1.67 27.95
CA SER A 69 27.23 -0.56 28.56
C SER A 69 26.88 -0.38 30.04
N SER A 70 25.59 -0.51 30.41
CA SER A 70 25.14 -0.39 31.80
C SER A 70 25.62 -1.58 32.64
N SER A 71 25.59 -2.80 32.07
CA SER A 71 26.12 -3.99 32.74
C SER A 71 27.64 -3.93 32.92
N SER A 72 28.37 -3.35 31.97
CA SER A 72 29.81 -3.13 32.04
C SER A 72 30.20 -1.99 32.99
N LEU A 73 29.30 -1.03 33.25
CA LEU A 73 29.54 0.07 34.19
C LEU A 73 29.36 -0.37 35.65
N TRP A 74 28.62 -1.46 35.89
CA TRP A 74 28.33 -1.99 37.22
C TRP A 74 29.12 -3.28 37.56
N SER A 75 29.99 -3.74 36.65
CA SER A 75 30.97 -4.80 36.89
C SER A 75 32.34 -4.22 37.20
#